data_AF-A0A2S7I8B5-F1
#
_entry.id   AF-A0A2S7I8B5-F1
#
_cell.length_a   1.000
_cell.length_b   1.000
_cell.length_c   1.000
_cell.angle_alpha   90.00
_cell.angle_beta   90.00
_cell.angle_gamma   90.00
#
_symmetry.space_group_name_H-M   'P 1'
#
loop_
_entity.id
_entity.type
_entity.pdbx_description
1 polymer ?
#
loop_
_entity_poly.entity_id
_entity_poly.type
_entity_poly.pdbx_seq_one_letter_code
_entity_poly.pdbx_strand_id
1 'polypeptide(L)'
;MKTYTATSQNSRNFILENQNQEILGELIYPKWYSTKAEIHIGSKIFKTDTKGFWTTSVEVAEYERVLLKFKMDWKGNIIMTSLQDGEKHFIIKKEKWYSNILVMKDENEKVYFHLKRNFKWKDFKFHYEIALEEDLDAITLLSIIHVVNYFSSDDDGSAATTAATV
;
A
#
# COMPACT_ATOMS: atom_id res chain seq x y z
N MET A 1 5.83 10.72 -17.62
CA MET A 1 5.75 10.30 -16.21
C MET A 1 4.35 10.65 -15.71
N LYS A 2 3.51 9.64 -15.44
CA LYS A 2 2.17 9.87 -14.90
C LYS A 2 2.28 10.03 -13.39
N THR A 3 1.55 10.99 -12.83
CA THR A 3 1.53 11.23 -11.40
C THR A 3 0.12 11.06 -10.85
N TYR A 4 0.06 10.51 -9.65
CA TYR A 4 -1.17 10.32 -8.89
C TYR A 4 -0.96 10.81 -7.46
N THR A 5 -2.07 11.16 -6.83
CA THR A 5 -2.09 11.50 -5.42
C THR A 5 -3.07 10.60 -4.69
N ALA A 6 -2.70 10.12 -3.51
CA ALA A 6 -3.67 9.50 -2.61
C ALA A 6 -3.76 10.29 -1.30
N THR A 7 -4.94 10.81 -1.01
CA THR A 7 -5.17 11.70 0.14
C THR A 7 -6.09 11.04 1.14
N SER A 8 -5.71 11.07 2.42
CA SER A 8 -6.55 10.50 3.47
C SER A 8 -7.82 11.32 3.72
N GLN A 9 -8.96 10.65 3.84
CA GLN A 9 -10.24 11.17 4.32
C GLN A 9 -10.54 10.58 5.70
N ASN A 10 -11.02 11.41 6.62
CA ASN A 10 -11.34 11.02 8.00
C ASN A 10 -10.21 10.19 8.63
N SER A 11 -8.97 10.67 8.47
CA SER A 11 -7.69 10.09 8.92
C SER A 11 -7.31 8.69 8.42
N ARG A 12 -8.18 7.95 7.72
CA ARG A 12 -7.89 6.54 7.39
C ARG A 12 -8.30 6.08 5.99
N ASN A 13 -9.41 6.53 5.45
CA ASN A 13 -9.79 6.18 4.07
C ASN A 13 -8.89 6.96 3.11
N PHE A 14 -8.66 6.48 1.89
CA PHE A 14 -7.86 7.19 0.90
C PHE A 14 -8.62 7.32 -0.41
N ILE A 15 -8.54 8.48 -1.04
CA ILE A 15 -9.01 8.70 -2.41
C ILE A 15 -7.78 8.79 -3.30
N LEU A 16 -7.74 7.99 -4.37
CA LEU A 16 -6.70 8.05 -5.41
C LEU A 16 -7.19 8.92 -6.56
N GLU A 17 -6.39 9.93 -6.91
CA GLU A 17 -6.69 10.91 -7.95
C GLU A 17 -5.55 10.98 -8.95
N ASN A 18 -5.86 11.24 -10.23
CA ASN A 18 -4.85 11.60 -11.22
C ASN A 18 -4.51 13.10 -11.15
N GLN A 19 -3.57 13.53 -11.99
CA GLN A 19 -3.16 14.94 -12.13
C GLN A 19 -4.30 15.91 -12.50
N ASN A 20 -5.41 15.42 -13.07
CA ASN A 20 -6.59 16.20 -13.41
C ASN A 20 -7.65 16.21 -12.31
N GLN A 21 -7.34 15.66 -11.12
CA GLN A 21 -8.26 15.50 -9.99
C GLN A 21 -9.44 14.56 -10.26
N GLU A 22 -9.29 13.67 -11.26
CA GLU A 22 -10.28 12.62 -11.50
C GLU A 22 -10.04 11.49 -10.50
N ILE A 23 -11.11 11.07 -9.82
CA ILE A 23 -11.09 9.97 -8.86
C ILE A 23 -10.98 8.66 -9.61
N LEU A 24 -9.97 7.86 -9.29
CA LEU A 24 -9.71 6.54 -9.88
C LEU A 24 -10.17 5.40 -9.00
N GLY A 25 -10.31 5.66 -7.69
CA GLY A 25 -10.78 4.69 -6.73
C GLY A 25 -10.56 5.13 -5.29
N GLU A 26 -11.08 4.33 -4.39
CA GLU A 26 -11.07 4.59 -2.96
C GLU A 26 -10.58 3.38 -2.18
N LEU A 27 -9.83 3.61 -1.11
CA LEU A 27 -9.49 2.62 -0.10
C LEU A 27 -10.26 2.95 1.18
N ILE A 28 -11.17 2.07 1.55
CA ILE A 28 -12.12 2.26 2.63
C ILE A 28 -11.83 1.25 3.73
N TYR A 29 -11.85 1.71 4.99
CA TYR A 29 -11.73 0.84 6.15
C TYR A 29 -13.08 0.76 6.86
N PRO A 30 -13.84 -0.35 6.71
CA PRO A 30 -15.22 -0.43 7.19
C PRO A 30 -15.35 -0.26 8.71
N LYS A 31 -14.32 -0.61 9.47
CA LYS A 31 -14.27 -0.43 10.93
C LYS A 31 -12.93 0.13 11.34
N TRP A 32 -12.93 1.06 12.30
CA TRP A 32 -11.73 1.75 12.80
C TRP A 32 -10.63 0.82 13.33
N TYR A 33 -10.99 -0.38 13.80
CA TYR A 33 -10.06 -1.40 14.31
C TYR A 33 -9.77 -2.55 13.33
N SER A 34 -10.36 -2.54 12.13
CA SER A 34 -10.21 -3.65 11.17
C SER A 34 -8.91 -3.56 10.40
N THR A 35 -8.15 -4.66 10.34
CA THR A 35 -7.04 -4.82 9.38
C THR A 35 -7.53 -5.02 7.95
N LYS A 36 -8.81 -5.40 7.79
CA LYS A 36 -9.49 -5.52 6.49
C LYS A 36 -9.87 -4.16 5.96
N ALA A 37 -9.64 -3.97 4.67
CA ALA A 37 -10.03 -2.82 3.89
C ALA A 37 -10.79 -3.26 2.63
N GLU A 38 -11.49 -2.32 2.03
CA GLU A 38 -12.14 -2.47 0.73
C GLU A 38 -11.54 -1.46 -0.24
N ILE A 39 -11.26 -1.90 -1.46
CA ILE A 39 -10.83 -1.05 -2.56
C ILE A 39 -11.99 -0.95 -3.55
N HIS A 40 -12.45 0.26 -3.81
CA HIS A 40 -13.60 0.54 -4.67
C HIS A 40 -13.10 1.20 -5.96
N ILE A 41 -13.37 0.59 -7.12
CA ILE A 41 -12.99 1.11 -8.44
C ILE A 41 -14.21 1.02 -9.36
N GLY A 42 -14.84 2.16 -9.65
CA GLY A 42 -16.13 2.18 -10.33
C GLY A 42 -17.18 1.39 -9.54
N SER A 43 -17.78 0.37 -10.16
CA SER A 43 -18.73 -0.54 -9.51
C SER A 43 -18.09 -1.78 -8.87
N LYS A 44 -16.77 -1.95 -8.99
CA LYS A 44 -16.05 -3.12 -8.48
C LYS A 44 -15.55 -2.88 -7.06
N ILE A 45 -15.67 -3.92 -6.24
CA ILE A 45 -15.17 -3.93 -4.86
C ILE A 45 -14.19 -5.08 -4.70
N PHE A 46 -12.98 -4.76 -4.26
CA PHE A 46 -11.93 -5.71 -3.92
C PHE A 46 -11.73 -5.69 -2.40
N LYS A 47 -11.50 -6.86 -1.80
CA LYS A 47 -11.35 -6.99 -0.35
C LYS A 47 -9.93 -7.35 0.01
N THR A 48 -9.42 -6.75 1.08
CA THR A 48 -8.15 -7.15 1.69
C THR A 48 -8.39 -8.05 2.89
N ASP A 49 -7.60 -9.11 2.99
CA ASP A 49 -7.63 -10.02 4.14
C ASP A 49 -6.19 -10.34 4.55
N THR A 50 -5.91 -10.22 5.85
CA THR A 50 -4.62 -10.58 6.43
C THR A 50 -4.61 -12.09 6.70
N LYS A 51 -3.64 -12.81 6.15
CA LYS A 51 -3.51 -14.27 6.29
C LYS A 51 -2.17 -14.65 6.96
N GLY A 52 -2.10 -15.89 7.45
CA GLY A 52 -0.87 -16.51 7.97
C GLY A 52 -0.71 -16.45 9.49
N PHE A 53 0.19 -17.28 10.04
CA PHE A 53 0.66 -17.16 11.42
C PHE A 53 1.43 -15.84 11.54
N TRP A 54 1.08 -15.00 12.52
CA TRP A 54 1.63 -13.65 12.75
C TRP A 54 1.22 -12.56 11.75
N THR A 55 0.16 -12.75 10.94
CA THR A 55 -0.42 -11.70 10.08
C THR A 55 0.59 -10.98 9.17
N THR A 56 1.61 -11.71 8.70
CA THR A 56 2.72 -11.18 7.86
C THR A 56 2.40 -11.10 6.38
N SER A 57 1.19 -11.51 5.98
CA SER A 57 0.74 -11.48 4.59
C SER A 57 -0.64 -10.86 4.42
N VAL A 58 -0.82 -10.15 3.31
CA VAL A 58 -2.07 -9.51 2.90
C VAL A 58 -2.43 -10.03 1.52
N GLU A 59 -3.66 -10.51 1.37
CA GLU A 59 -4.23 -10.86 0.06
C GLU A 59 -5.28 -9.83 -0.35
N VAL A 60 -5.33 -9.53 -1.65
CA VAL A 60 -6.36 -8.68 -2.26
C VAL A 60 -7.11 -9.52 -3.28
N ALA A 61 -8.43 -9.62 -3.13
CA ALA A 61 -9.27 -10.49 -3.94
C ALA A 61 -10.51 -9.77 -4.50
N GLU A 62 -10.92 -10.17 -5.69
CA GLU A 62 -12.26 -9.91 -6.25
C GLU A 62 -13.10 -11.18 -6.02
N TYR A 63 -14.12 -11.10 -5.16
CA TYR A 63 -14.84 -12.27 -4.66
C TYR A 63 -13.88 -13.32 -4.06
N GLU A 64 -13.77 -14.51 -4.67
CA GLU A 64 -12.87 -15.60 -4.23
C GLU A 64 -11.57 -15.65 -5.02
N ARG A 65 -11.40 -14.80 -6.06
CA ARG A 65 -10.20 -14.78 -6.89
C ARG A 65 -9.16 -13.83 -6.29
N VAL A 66 -8.05 -14.39 -5.81
CA VAL A 66 -6.90 -13.59 -5.37
C VAL A 66 -6.20 -12.96 -6.56
N LEU A 67 -5.98 -11.65 -6.49
CA LEU A 67 -5.35 -10.85 -7.53
C LEU A 67 -3.95 -10.42 -7.14
N LEU A 68 -3.76 -10.05 -5.87
CA LEU A 68 -2.46 -9.61 -5.34
C LEU A 68 -2.19 -10.29 -4.00
N LYS A 69 -0.92 -10.62 -3.77
CA LYS A 69 -0.42 -11.10 -2.48
C LYS A 69 0.76 -10.25 -2.06
N PHE A 70 0.79 -9.89 -0.79
CA PHE A 70 1.87 -9.14 -0.18
C PHE A 70 2.41 -9.90 1.01
N LYS A 71 3.73 -9.89 1.19
CA LYS A 71 4.39 -10.36 2.40
C LYS A 71 5.55 -9.42 2.74
N MET A 72 5.80 -9.20 4.01
CA MET A 72 7.00 -8.50 4.44
C MET A 72 8.13 -9.52 4.61
N ASP A 73 9.31 -9.23 4.05
CA ASP A 73 10.52 -9.99 4.37
C ASP A 73 11.15 -9.49 5.67
N TRP A 74 12.11 -10.25 6.20
CA TRP A 74 12.79 -9.92 7.45
C TRP A 74 13.65 -8.64 7.39
N LYS A 75 13.95 -8.12 6.19
CA LYS A 75 14.65 -6.84 6.00
C LYS A 75 13.68 -5.65 5.97
N GLY A 76 12.38 -5.89 6.13
CA GLY A 76 11.34 -4.87 6.02
C GLY A 76 11.01 -4.49 4.57
N ASN A 77 11.42 -5.29 3.58
CA ASN A 77 10.94 -5.09 2.21
C ASN A 77 9.57 -5.74 2.05
N ILE A 78 8.69 -5.10 1.28
CA ILE A 78 7.40 -5.66 0.92
C ILE A 78 7.57 -6.39 -0.41
N ILE A 79 7.28 -7.69 -0.40
CA ILE A 79 7.28 -8.53 -1.60
C ILE A 79 5.84 -8.63 -2.10
N MET A 80 5.61 -8.18 -3.33
CA MET A 80 4.33 -8.27 -4.01
C MET A 80 4.36 -9.37 -5.06
N THR A 81 3.32 -10.21 -5.08
CA THR A 81 3.03 -11.15 -6.17
C THR A 81 1.72 -10.75 -6.81
N SER A 82 1.76 -10.42 -8.09
CA SER A 82 0.56 -10.14 -8.90
C SER A 82 0.15 -11.40 -9.65
N LEU A 83 -1.15 -11.70 -9.63
CA LEU A 83 -1.79 -12.83 -10.31
C LEU A 83 -2.82 -12.36 -11.35
N GLN A 84 -2.81 -11.06 -11.69
CA GLN A 84 -3.79 -10.45 -12.59
C GLN A 84 -3.59 -10.91 -14.03
N ASP A 85 -2.35 -10.84 -14.52
CA ASP A 85 -1.93 -11.19 -15.89
C ASP A 85 -0.67 -12.06 -15.85
N GLY A 86 -0.84 -13.30 -15.38
CA GLY A 86 0.27 -14.20 -15.03
C GLY A 86 0.92 -13.84 -13.69
N GLU A 87 1.78 -14.73 -13.20
CA GLU A 87 2.50 -14.51 -11.94
C GLU A 87 3.67 -13.57 -12.17
N LYS A 88 3.66 -12.41 -11.49
CA LYS A 88 4.74 -11.41 -11.52
C LYS A 88 5.16 -11.05 -10.11
N HIS A 89 6.46 -10.89 -9.90
CA HIS A 89 7.03 -10.57 -8.59
C HIS A 89 7.66 -9.19 -8.57
N PHE A 90 7.43 -8.48 -7.47
CA PHE A 90 7.97 -7.15 -7.25
C PHE A 90 8.48 -7.00 -5.82
N ILE A 91 9.46 -6.11 -5.66
CA ILE A 91 10.00 -5.70 -4.37
C ILE A 91 9.72 -4.21 -4.21
N ILE A 92 9.08 -3.86 -3.10
CA ILE A 92 8.86 -2.48 -2.66
C ILE A 92 9.74 -2.23 -1.45
N LYS A 93 10.63 -1.24 -1.54
CA LYS A 93 11.58 -0.90 -0.49
C LYS A 93 11.95 0.58 -0.52
N LYS A 94 12.62 1.07 0.52
CA LYS A 94 13.18 2.43 0.49
C LYS A 94 14.16 2.58 -0.69
N GLU A 95 14.01 3.65 -1.46
CA GLU A 95 14.89 3.96 -2.59
C GLU A 95 16.35 4.12 -2.13
N LYS A 96 16.52 4.82 -0.99
CA LYS A 96 17.77 4.94 -0.25
C LYS A 96 17.46 4.76 1.23
N TRP A 97 18.43 4.31 2.02
CA TRP A 97 18.20 4.02 3.45
C TRP A 97 17.66 5.21 4.26
N TYR A 98 18.02 6.44 3.89
CA TYR A 98 17.56 7.69 4.50
C TYR A 98 16.37 8.35 3.78
N SER A 99 15.92 7.79 2.66
CA SER A 99 14.84 8.38 1.87
C SER A 99 13.48 8.03 2.46
N ASN A 100 12.54 8.98 2.39
CA ASN A 100 11.12 8.74 2.64
C ASN A 100 10.37 8.28 1.36
N ILE A 101 11.12 7.94 0.32
CA ILE A 101 10.61 7.45 -0.95
C ILE A 101 10.75 5.93 -0.98
N LEU A 102 9.65 5.24 -1.26
CA LEU A 102 9.62 3.83 -1.59
C LEU A 102 9.69 3.68 -3.11
N VAL A 103 10.42 2.69 -3.59
CA VAL A 103 10.51 2.31 -5.00
C VAL A 103 10.00 0.89 -5.16
N MET A 104 9.22 0.64 -6.22
CA MET A 104 8.88 -0.71 -6.64
C MET A 104 9.70 -1.13 -7.85
N LYS A 105 10.30 -2.33 -7.77
CA LYS A 105 11.07 -2.93 -8.86
C LYS A 105 10.62 -4.36 -9.13
N ASP A 106 10.74 -4.80 -10.37
CA ASP A 106 10.63 -6.22 -10.74
C ASP A 106 11.95 -6.98 -10.49
N GLU A 107 11.97 -8.26 -10.91
CA GLU A 107 13.14 -9.14 -10.84
C GLU A 107 14.32 -8.70 -11.72
N ASN A 108 14.07 -7.88 -12.75
CA ASN A 108 15.09 -7.34 -13.66
C ASN A 108 15.58 -5.95 -13.21
N GLU A 109 15.26 -5.55 -11.98
CA GLU A 109 15.50 -4.22 -11.41
C GLU A 109 14.79 -3.06 -12.13
N LYS A 110 13.84 -3.35 -13.03
CA LYS A 110 13.05 -2.33 -13.72
C LYS A 110 12.17 -1.61 -12.71
N VAL A 111 12.20 -0.29 -12.72
CA VAL A 111 11.41 0.54 -11.82
C VAL A 111 10.00 0.73 -12.37
N TYR A 112 9.01 0.61 -11.49
CA TYR A 112 7.60 0.82 -11.84
C TYR A 112 7.06 2.13 -11.27
N PHE A 113 7.40 2.45 -10.02
CA PHE A 113 7.02 3.72 -9.41
C PHE A 113 7.95 4.15 -8.28
N HIS A 114 7.82 5.44 -7.96
CA HIS A 114 8.29 6.07 -6.73
C HIS A 114 7.11 6.58 -5.91
N LEU A 115 7.07 6.24 -4.63
CA LEU A 115 5.99 6.57 -3.69
C LEU A 115 6.56 7.35 -2.53
N LYS A 116 6.12 8.59 -2.38
CA LYS A 116 6.52 9.46 -1.28
C LYS A 116 5.36 9.64 -0.32
N ARG A 117 5.58 9.33 0.96
CA ARG A 117 4.61 9.57 2.03
C ARG A 117 4.91 10.91 2.70
N ASN A 118 3.96 11.83 2.63
CA ASN A 118 4.02 13.13 3.28
C ASN A 118 2.91 13.24 4.33
N PHE A 119 3.26 13.61 5.56
CA PHE A 119 2.28 13.92 6.59
C PHE A 119 2.04 15.44 6.62
N LYS A 120 0.81 15.87 6.35
CA LYS A 120 0.42 17.27 6.42
C LYS A 120 -0.16 17.56 7.80
N TRP A 121 0.71 18.02 8.72
CA TRP A 121 0.35 18.37 10.09
C TRP A 121 -0.83 19.34 10.22
N LYS A 122 -0.95 20.31 9.30
CA LYS A 122 -2.02 21.33 9.33
C LYS A 122 -3.43 20.73 9.21
N ASP A 123 -3.57 19.67 8.41
CA ASP A 123 -4.86 19.06 8.10
C ASP A 123 -5.02 17.68 8.76
N PHE A 124 -4.01 17.21 9.50
CA PHE A 124 -3.90 15.83 10.03
C PHE A 124 -4.19 14.77 8.96
N LYS A 125 -3.71 15.02 7.73
CA LYS A 125 -3.90 14.14 6.58
C LYS A 125 -2.59 13.50 6.14
N PHE A 126 -2.66 12.21 5.83
CA PHE A 126 -1.64 11.55 5.04
C PHE A 126 -1.85 11.87 3.57
N HIS A 127 -0.75 12.18 2.89
CA HIS A 127 -0.72 12.46 1.47
C HIS A 127 0.38 11.61 0.83
N TYR A 128 0.01 10.84 -0.16
CA TYR A 128 0.92 10.07 -0.98
C TYR A 128 1.07 10.72 -2.33
N GLU A 129 2.31 10.93 -2.75
CA GLU A 129 2.68 11.32 -4.10
C GLU A 129 3.22 10.08 -4.81
N ILE A 130 2.62 9.72 -5.95
CA ILE A 130 2.98 8.54 -6.73
C ILE A 130 3.45 9.00 -8.09
N ALA A 131 4.67 8.60 -8.46
CA ALA A 131 5.26 8.85 -9.77
C ALA A 131 5.46 7.52 -10.49
N LEU A 132 4.74 7.29 -11.60
CA LEU A 132 4.86 6.08 -12.40
C LEU A 132 5.91 6.23 -13.50
N GLU A 133 6.78 5.22 -13.57
CA GLU A 133 7.63 4.94 -14.73
C GLU A 133 6.92 3.96 -15.68
N GLU A 134 6.11 3.05 -15.13
CA GLU A 134 5.32 2.07 -15.87
C GLU A 134 3.86 2.12 -15.45
N ASP A 135 2.96 1.81 -16.37
CA ASP A 135 1.53 1.84 -16.10
C ASP A 135 1.14 0.75 -15.10
N LEU A 136 0.41 1.18 -14.06
CA LEU A 136 -0.17 0.33 -13.02
C LEU A 136 -1.64 0.69 -12.86
N ASP A 137 -2.45 -0.32 -12.56
CA ASP A 137 -3.85 -0.14 -12.28
C ASP A 137 -4.11 0.47 -10.88
N ALA A 138 -5.29 1.04 -10.69
CA ALA A 138 -5.67 1.66 -9.42
C ALA A 138 -5.74 0.65 -8.26
N ILE A 139 -6.05 -0.62 -8.54
CA ILE A 139 -6.09 -1.68 -7.51
C ILE A 139 -4.69 -1.90 -6.93
N THR A 140 -3.66 -1.98 -7.77
CA THR A 140 -2.27 -2.14 -7.33
C THR A 140 -1.84 -0.96 -6.48
N LEU A 141 -2.10 0.28 -6.93
CA LEU A 141 -1.71 1.49 -6.21
C LEU A 141 -2.38 1.60 -4.83
N LEU A 142 -3.70 1.38 -4.75
CA LEU A 142 -4.43 1.42 -3.48
C LEU A 142 -4.05 0.27 -2.54
N SER A 143 -3.76 -0.91 -3.09
CA SER A 143 -3.27 -2.06 -2.31
C SER A 143 -1.90 -1.78 -1.68
N ILE A 144 -1.01 -1.12 -2.42
CA ILE A 144 0.31 -0.73 -1.90
C ILE A 144 0.16 0.30 -0.78
N ILE A 145 -0.72 1.29 -0.93
CA ILE A 145 -0.99 2.27 0.14
C ILE A 145 -1.50 1.55 1.40
N HIS A 146 -2.43 0.61 1.25
CA HIS A 146 -2.94 -0.19 2.36
C HIS A 146 -1.81 -0.94 3.08
N VAL A 147 -0.99 -1.65 2.33
CA VAL A 147 0.06 -2.52 2.87
C VAL A 147 1.22 -1.71 3.48
N VAL A 148 1.58 -0.58 2.88
CA VAL A 148 2.57 0.36 3.46
C VAL A 148 2.07 0.90 4.79
N ASN A 149 0.79 1.30 4.88
CA ASN A 149 0.21 1.76 6.14
C ASN A 149 0.18 0.63 7.19
N TYR A 150 -0.23 -0.57 6.80
CA TYR A 150 -0.34 -1.74 7.67
C TYR A 150 1.00 -2.17 8.27
N PHE A 151 2.03 -2.37 7.46
CA PHE A 151 3.34 -2.78 7.96
C PHE A 151 4.08 -1.63 8.70
N SER A 152 3.80 -0.36 8.37
CA SER A 152 4.35 0.76 9.15
C SER A 152 3.79 0.84 10.57
N SER A 153 2.55 0.41 10.81
CA SER A 153 1.99 0.39 12.17
C SER A 153 2.54 -0.73 13.05
N ASP A 154 2.99 -1.84 12.45
CA ASP A 154 3.58 -2.97 13.19
C ASP A 154 5.01 -2.66 13.66
N ASP A 155 5.79 -1.93 12.85
CA ASP A 155 7.15 -1.49 13.22
C ASP A 155 7.13 -0.57 14.46
N ASP A 156 6.16 0.35 14.55
CA ASP A 156 6.00 1.25 15.70
C ASP A 156 5.54 0.52 16.99
N GLY A 157 4.81 -0.60 16.86
CA GLY A 157 4.33 -1.42 17.98
C GLY A 157 5.41 -2.33 18.59
N SER A 158 6.37 -2.79 17.80
CA SER A 158 7.47 -3.65 18.28
C SER A 158 8.46 -2.89 19.17
N ALA A 159 8.65 -1.59 18.94
CA ALA A 159 9.53 -0.74 19.74
C ALA A 159 8.98 -0.44 21.15
N ALA A 160 7.66 -0.52 21.35
CA ALA A 160 7.01 -0.23 22.63
C ALA A 160 7.16 -1.35 23.67
N THR A 161 7.50 -2.58 23.27
CA THR A 161 7.55 -3.73 24.19
C THR A 161 8.89 -3.86 24.92
N THR A 162 9.97 -3.24 24.41
CA THR A 162 11.30 -3.25 25.04
C THR A 162 11.50 -2.18 26.11
N ALA A 163 10.55 -1.25 26.31
CA ALA A 163 10.66 -0.17 27.30
C ALA A 163 10.03 -0.50 28.67
N ALA A 164 9.39 -1.66 28.82
CA ALA A 164 8.75 -2.08 30.07
C ALA A 164 9.53 -3.20 30.77
N THR A 165 10.82 -3.00 31.02
CA THR A 165 11.52 -3.75 32.08
C THR A 165 12.70 -2.93 32.60
N VAL A 166 12.43 -2.07 33.57
CA VAL A 166 13.39 -1.64 34.61
C VAL A 166 12.65 -1.56 35.93
#